data_AF-A0A848VMU4-F1
#
_entry.id   AF-A0A848VMU4-F1
#
_cell.length_a   1.000
_cell.length_b   1.000
_cell.length_c   1.000
_cell.angle_alpha   90.00
_cell.angle_beta   90.00
_cell.angle_gamma   90.00
#
_symmetry.space_group_name_H-M   'P 1'
#
loop_
_entity.id
_entity.type
_entity.pdbx_description
1 polymer ?
#
loop_
_entity_poly.entity_id
_entity_poly.type
_entity_poly.pdbx_seq_one_letter_code
_entity_poly.pdbx_strand_id
1 'polypeptide(L)'
;MTHDLSKLADFFPEGDLKWKPIGLSSDRSKARVAPFLSNRAIMDRLDQVMGPENWRNEYREGPAGGVLCGLSVRVQRDGAPAEWITKWDGAENTEIQPVKGGLSAAMRRAAVHWGIGRYIYDLPTIWAAVDKDGRLVERPRLPAEFLPGPVHKLEGERTREAA
;
A
#
# COMPACT_ATOMS: atom_id res chain seq x y z
N MET A 1 -15.21 -20.32 4.59
CA MET A 1 -15.47 -19.02 3.94
C MET A 1 -14.43 -18.85 2.86
N THR A 2 -14.84 -18.64 1.61
CA THR A 2 -13.93 -18.37 0.50
C THR A 2 -13.67 -16.87 0.47
N HIS A 3 -12.40 -16.45 0.55
CA HIS A 3 -12.03 -15.03 0.45
C HIS A 3 -12.06 -14.59 -1.01
N ASP A 4 -12.69 -13.46 -1.29
CA ASP A 4 -12.63 -12.83 -2.60
C ASP A 4 -11.31 -12.06 -2.74
N LEU A 5 -10.29 -12.74 -3.25
CA LEU A 5 -8.94 -12.17 -3.40
C LEU A 5 -8.88 -11.00 -4.38
N SER A 6 -9.89 -10.83 -5.25
CA SER A 6 -9.93 -9.69 -6.19
C SER A 6 -9.99 -8.36 -5.44
N LYS A 7 -10.61 -8.33 -4.25
CA LYS A 7 -10.72 -7.15 -3.38
C LYS A 7 -9.39 -6.66 -2.82
N LEU A 8 -8.33 -7.48 -2.86
CA LEU A 8 -6.98 -7.00 -2.52
C LEU A 8 -6.51 -5.91 -3.51
N ALA A 9 -7.02 -5.91 -4.74
CA ALA A 9 -6.66 -4.96 -5.78
C ALA A 9 -7.52 -3.68 -5.80
N ASP A 10 -8.59 -3.58 -4.99
CA ASP A 10 -9.45 -2.38 -5.02
C ASP A 10 -8.66 -1.11 -4.69
N PHE A 11 -9.08 0.00 -5.28
CA PHE A 11 -8.48 1.31 -5.03
C PHE A 11 -8.53 1.69 -3.55
N PHE A 12 -7.58 2.53 -3.16
CA PHE A 12 -7.46 3.02 -1.78
C PHE A 12 -8.05 4.42 -1.69
N PRO A 13 -8.73 4.76 -0.58
CA PRO A 13 -9.04 6.14 -0.27
C PRO A 13 -7.78 7.00 -0.34
N GLU A 14 -7.90 8.21 -0.87
CA GLU A 14 -6.78 9.15 -1.02
C GLU A 14 -6.00 9.36 0.30
N GLY A 15 -6.71 9.32 1.43
CA GLY A 15 -6.16 9.42 2.78
C GLY A 15 -5.07 8.40 3.10
N ASP A 16 -5.11 7.22 2.49
CA ASP A 16 -4.19 6.11 2.75
C ASP A 16 -2.91 6.17 1.92
N LEU A 17 -2.89 6.99 0.86
CA LEU A 17 -1.72 7.20 0.03
C LEU A 17 -0.86 8.35 0.55
N LYS A 18 0.42 8.08 0.72
CA LYS A 18 1.43 9.10 1.00
C LYS A 18 2.15 9.49 -0.26
N TRP A 19 2.76 10.66 -0.28
CA TRP A 19 3.43 11.22 -1.46
C TRP A 19 4.91 11.45 -1.15
N LYS A 20 5.78 11.08 -2.10
CA LYS A 20 7.20 11.39 -2.04
C LYS A 20 7.62 12.16 -3.30
N PRO A 21 8.39 13.26 -3.16
CA PRO A 21 9.12 13.83 -4.27
C PRO A 21 10.09 12.80 -4.87
N ILE A 22 10.13 12.70 -6.20
CA ILE A 22 11.05 11.81 -6.95
C ILE A 22 11.88 12.56 -8.01
N GLY A 23 11.79 13.88 -8.03
CA GLY A 23 12.56 14.76 -8.91
C GLY A 23 12.01 16.18 -8.86
N LEU A 24 12.90 17.17 -8.89
CA LEU A 24 12.52 18.59 -8.91
C LEU A 24 12.42 19.10 -10.36
N SER A 25 11.58 20.11 -10.59
CA SER A 25 11.58 20.88 -11.83
C SER A 25 12.88 21.68 -11.97
N SER A 26 13.19 22.14 -13.17
CA SER A 26 14.40 22.93 -13.46
C SER A 26 14.48 24.20 -12.62
N ASP A 27 13.36 24.87 -12.42
CA ASP A 27 13.21 26.07 -11.59
C ASP A 27 13.03 25.76 -10.08
N ARG A 28 12.99 24.48 -9.71
CA ARG A 28 12.78 23.97 -8.34
C ARG A 28 11.48 24.43 -7.67
N SER A 29 10.50 24.94 -8.43
CA SER A 29 9.20 25.35 -7.90
C SER A 29 8.23 24.18 -7.71
N LYS A 30 8.46 23.05 -8.39
CA LYS A 30 7.65 21.85 -8.33
C LYS A 30 8.49 20.59 -8.18
N ALA A 31 7.85 19.52 -7.73
CA ALA A 31 8.39 18.18 -7.79
C ALA A 31 7.47 17.24 -8.55
N ARG A 32 8.05 16.34 -9.34
CA ARG A 32 7.38 15.10 -9.71
C ARG A 32 7.22 14.26 -8.45
N VAL A 33 6.02 13.76 -8.21
CA VAL A 33 5.70 12.98 -7.01
C VAL A 33 5.30 11.55 -7.37
N ALA A 34 5.65 10.61 -6.51
CA ALA A 34 5.14 9.25 -6.54
C ALA A 34 4.29 9.00 -5.29
N PRO A 35 3.06 8.49 -5.44
CA PRO A 35 2.32 8.02 -4.30
C PRO A 35 2.83 6.66 -3.83
N PHE A 36 2.57 6.32 -2.58
CA PHE A 36 2.85 5.02 -2.01
C PHE A 36 1.92 4.73 -0.83
N LEU A 37 1.58 3.46 -0.62
CA LEU A 37 0.79 3.06 0.55
C LEU A 37 1.67 2.99 1.80
N SER A 38 1.08 3.30 2.95
CA SER A 38 1.69 2.92 4.22
C SER A 38 1.51 1.42 4.49
N ASN A 39 2.42 0.81 5.26
CA ASN A 39 2.23 -0.59 5.66
C ASN A 39 0.92 -0.80 6.45
N ARG A 40 0.45 0.21 7.19
CA ARG A 40 -0.83 0.13 7.92
C ARG A 40 -1.99 -0.05 6.96
N ALA A 41 -2.08 0.77 5.92
CA ALA A 41 -3.11 0.63 4.89
C ALA A 41 -3.08 -0.76 4.21
N ILE A 42 -1.89 -1.33 4.02
CA ILE A 42 -1.75 -2.70 3.48
C ILE A 42 -2.27 -3.74 4.48
N MET A 43 -1.91 -3.62 5.76
CA MET A 43 -2.39 -4.51 6.83
C MET A 43 -3.92 -4.40 6.97
N ASP A 44 -4.46 -3.19 6.98
CA ASP A 44 -5.90 -2.95 7.09
C ASP A 44 -6.66 -3.59 5.92
N ARG A 45 -6.12 -3.51 4.69
CA ARG A 45 -6.71 -4.20 3.52
C ARG A 45 -6.62 -5.72 3.65
N LEU A 46 -5.49 -6.25 4.12
CA LEU A 46 -5.34 -7.69 4.34
C LEU A 46 -6.31 -8.18 5.42
N ASP A 47 -6.45 -7.45 6.53
CA ASP A 47 -7.41 -7.74 7.59
C ASP A 47 -8.85 -7.68 7.08
N GLN A 48 -9.18 -6.69 6.26
CA GLN A 48 -10.52 -6.54 5.68
C GLN A 48 -10.90 -7.71 4.74
N VAL A 49 -9.97 -8.18 3.91
CA VAL A 49 -10.26 -9.19 2.87
C VAL A 49 -10.04 -10.61 3.40
N MET A 50 -8.95 -10.81 4.13
CA MET A 50 -8.52 -12.12 4.62
C MET A 50 -8.94 -12.36 6.07
N GLY A 51 -9.03 -11.33 6.90
CA GLY A 51 -9.02 -11.49 8.36
C GLY A 51 -7.58 -11.62 8.88
N PRO A 52 -7.28 -11.10 10.08
CA PRO A 52 -5.93 -11.03 10.62
C PRO A 52 -5.25 -12.39 10.82
N GLU A 53 -6.03 -13.48 10.90
CA GLU A 53 -5.52 -14.84 11.05
C GLU A 53 -5.16 -15.52 9.72
N ASN A 54 -5.53 -14.92 8.57
CA ASN A 54 -5.40 -15.54 7.24
C ASN A 54 -4.39 -14.84 6.33
N TRP A 55 -3.52 -14.00 6.90
CA TRP A 55 -2.33 -13.50 6.24
C TRP A 55 -1.15 -13.47 7.21
N ARG A 56 0.07 -13.51 6.67
CA ARG A 56 1.31 -13.32 7.44
C ARG A 56 2.41 -12.82 6.54
N ASN A 57 3.37 -12.13 7.12
CA ASN A 57 4.62 -11.79 6.47
C ASN A 57 5.81 -12.40 7.22
N GLU A 58 6.81 -12.81 6.46
CA GLU A 58 8.11 -13.22 6.97
C GLU A 58 9.22 -12.43 6.28
N TYR A 59 10.31 -12.20 7.00
CA TYR A 59 11.46 -11.44 6.48
C TYR A 59 12.71 -12.30 6.45
N ARG A 60 13.52 -12.09 5.42
CA ARG A 60 14.84 -12.72 5.26
C ARG A 60 15.85 -11.67 4.78
N GLU A 61 17.13 -11.95 4.98
CA GLU A 61 18.18 -11.14 4.37
C GLU A 61 18.15 -11.27 2.85
N GLY A 62 18.39 -10.16 2.15
CA GLY A 62 18.52 -10.16 0.70
C GLY A 62 19.85 -10.76 0.22
N PRO A 63 19.90 -11.32 -1.00
CA PRO A 63 21.06 -12.06 -1.51
C PRO A 63 22.34 -11.22 -1.64
N ALA A 64 22.22 -9.89 -1.68
CA ALA A 64 23.32 -8.95 -1.72
C ALA A 64 23.16 -7.84 -0.65
N GLY A 65 22.55 -8.20 0.49
CA GLY A 65 22.07 -7.23 1.48
C GLY A 65 20.64 -6.75 1.20
N GLY A 66 20.15 -5.83 2.04
CA GLY A 66 18.75 -5.43 2.04
C GLY A 66 17.84 -6.49 2.67
N VAL A 67 16.55 -6.42 2.36
CA VAL A 67 15.49 -7.21 3.01
C VAL A 67 14.59 -7.86 1.96
N LEU A 68 14.31 -9.15 2.11
CA LEU A 68 13.24 -9.86 1.42
C LEU A 68 12.01 -9.96 2.33
N CYS A 69 10.83 -9.74 1.77
CA CYS A 69 9.56 -9.96 2.43
C CYS A 69 8.77 -11.04 1.68
N GLY A 70 8.41 -12.10 2.38
CA GLY A 70 7.46 -13.11 1.92
C GLY A 70 6.09 -12.79 2.48
N LEU A 71 5.18 -12.30 1.64
CA LEU A 71 3.78 -12.05 2.05
C LEU A 71 2.92 -13.24 1.66
N SER A 72 2.35 -13.89 2.67
CA SER A 72 1.51 -15.07 2.52
C SER A 72 0.06 -14.78 2.83
N VAL A 73 -0.85 -15.33 2.05
CA VAL A 73 -2.29 -15.34 2.33
C VAL A 73 -2.81 -16.77 2.29
N ARG A 74 -3.82 -17.08 3.10
CA ARG A 74 -4.46 -18.38 3.15
C ARG A 74 -5.58 -18.46 2.11
N VAL A 75 -5.37 -19.25 1.06
CA VAL A 75 -6.30 -19.39 -0.07
C VAL A 75 -7.14 -20.64 0.10
N GLN A 76 -8.45 -20.48 0.07
CA GLN A 76 -9.43 -21.57 0.05
C GLN A 76 -10.06 -21.62 -1.34
N ARG A 77 -10.07 -22.80 -1.97
CA ARG A 77 -10.77 -23.04 -3.25
C ARG A 77 -11.85 -24.09 -3.05
N ASP A 78 -12.87 -24.07 -3.90
CA ASP A 78 -13.96 -25.04 -3.81
C ASP A 78 -13.45 -26.46 -4.03
N GLY A 79 -13.80 -27.36 -3.11
CA GLY A 79 -13.39 -28.76 -3.17
C GLY A 79 -11.91 -29.06 -2.84
N ALA A 80 -11.12 -28.07 -2.40
CA ALA A 80 -9.71 -28.26 -2.03
C ALA A 80 -9.45 -27.81 -0.57
N PRO A 81 -8.42 -28.35 0.12
CA PRO A 81 -8.00 -27.81 1.41
C PRO A 81 -7.43 -26.39 1.26
N ALA A 82 -7.53 -25.59 2.33
CA ALA A 82 -6.87 -24.29 2.38
C ALA A 82 -5.35 -24.45 2.25
N GLU A 83 -4.72 -23.57 1.46
CA GLU A 83 -3.26 -23.54 1.29
C GLU A 83 -2.70 -22.15 1.59
N TRP A 84 -1.48 -22.10 2.11
CA TRP A 84 -0.74 -20.85 2.23
C TRP A 84 0.05 -20.62 0.94
N ILE A 85 -0.24 -19.50 0.28
CA ILE A 85 0.52 -19.08 -0.90
C ILE A 85 1.37 -17.88 -0.48
N THR A 86 2.68 -17.96 -0.71
CA THR A 86 3.64 -16.89 -0.41
C THR A 86 4.15 -16.25 -1.68
N LYS A 87 4.18 -14.92 -1.72
CA LYS A 87 4.83 -14.14 -2.79
C LYS A 87 5.93 -13.29 -2.20
N TRP A 88 7.07 -13.24 -2.89
CA TRP A 88 8.29 -12.63 -2.41
C TRP A 88 8.66 -11.39 -3.22
N ASP A 89 9.13 -10.36 -2.53
CA ASP A 89 9.85 -9.24 -3.14
C ASP A 89 10.86 -8.68 -2.14
N GLY A 90 11.79 -7.86 -2.61
CA GLY A 90 12.86 -7.29 -1.82
C GLY A 90 12.99 -5.79 -1.95
N ALA A 91 13.63 -5.17 -0.97
CA ALA A 91 14.06 -3.79 -1.05
C ALA A 91 15.43 -3.62 -0.40
N GLU A 92 16.19 -2.65 -0.90
CA GLU A 92 17.41 -2.20 -0.24
C GLU A 92 17.08 -1.53 1.10
N ASN A 93 18.08 -1.54 1.99
CA ASN A 93 18.01 -0.73 3.21
C ASN A 93 18.08 0.76 2.84
N THR A 94 17.41 1.59 3.63
CA THR A 94 17.39 3.04 3.39
C THR A 94 18.55 3.75 4.07
N GLU A 95 18.96 4.91 3.55
CA GLU A 95 19.97 5.76 4.23
C GLU A 95 19.47 6.24 5.61
N ILE A 96 18.17 6.50 5.74
CA ILE A 96 17.52 6.94 6.97
C ILE A 96 16.74 5.77 7.56
N GLN A 97 17.08 5.35 8.78
CA GLN A 97 16.53 4.16 9.46
C GLN A 97 16.62 2.88 8.62
N PRO A 98 17.84 2.39 8.32
CA PRO A 98 18.08 1.38 7.29
C PRO A 98 17.19 0.14 7.37
N VAL A 99 17.13 -0.47 8.56
CA VAL A 99 16.36 -1.69 8.80
C VAL A 99 14.85 -1.45 8.62
N LYS A 100 14.32 -0.39 9.24
CA LYS A 100 12.87 -0.11 9.21
C LYS A 100 12.40 0.30 7.82
N GLY A 101 13.21 1.06 7.10
CA GLY A 101 12.93 1.44 5.72
C GLY A 101 12.94 0.26 4.77
N GLY A 102 13.95 -0.62 4.90
CA GLY A 102 14.06 -1.86 4.13
C GLY A 102 12.87 -2.80 4.36
N LEU A 103 12.53 -3.10 5.61
CA LEU A 103 11.35 -3.92 5.97
C LEU A 103 10.06 -3.34 5.38
N SER A 104 9.85 -2.03 5.51
CA SER A 104 8.63 -1.38 5.03
C SER A 104 8.56 -1.35 3.50
N ALA A 105 9.67 -1.10 2.82
CA ALA A 105 9.74 -1.11 1.36
C ALA A 105 9.54 -2.53 0.80
N ALA A 106 10.18 -3.55 1.38
CA ALA A 106 10.04 -4.93 0.96
C ALA A 106 8.58 -5.42 1.10
N MET A 107 7.91 -5.13 2.22
CA MET A 107 6.50 -5.48 2.41
C MET A 107 5.59 -4.82 1.38
N ARG A 108 5.77 -3.51 1.11
CA ARG A 108 4.98 -2.80 0.09
C ARG A 108 5.13 -3.44 -1.29
N ARG A 109 6.35 -3.83 -1.65
CA ARG A 109 6.63 -4.50 -2.93
C ARG A 109 6.02 -5.90 -2.98
N ALA A 110 6.15 -6.69 -1.91
CA ALA A 110 5.51 -8.01 -1.82
C ALA A 110 3.97 -7.92 -1.93
N ALA A 111 3.36 -6.87 -1.37
CA ALA A 111 1.93 -6.60 -1.48
C ALA A 111 1.46 -6.34 -2.92
N VAL A 112 2.32 -5.71 -3.76
CA VAL A 112 2.00 -5.48 -5.19
C VAL A 112 1.75 -6.79 -5.92
N HIS A 113 2.44 -7.89 -5.58
CA HIS A 113 2.23 -9.21 -6.18
C HIS A 113 0.83 -9.79 -5.90
N TRP A 114 0.17 -9.33 -4.82
CA TRP A 114 -1.22 -9.63 -4.47
C TRP A 114 -2.24 -8.65 -5.05
N GLY A 115 -1.78 -7.64 -5.80
CA GLY A 115 -2.63 -6.60 -6.41
C GLY A 115 -2.76 -5.34 -5.56
N ILE A 116 -2.37 -5.40 -4.28
CA ILE A 116 -2.51 -4.30 -3.33
C ILE A 116 -1.69 -3.09 -3.80
N GLY A 117 -2.38 -1.99 -4.12
CA GLY A 117 -1.75 -0.76 -4.60
C GLY A 117 -1.05 -0.89 -5.95
N ARG A 118 -1.27 -1.95 -6.72
CA ARG A 118 -0.61 -2.15 -8.02
C ARG A 118 -0.96 -1.03 -9.02
N TYR A 119 -2.19 -0.53 -8.98
CA TYR A 119 -2.66 0.57 -9.83
C TYR A 119 -1.86 1.87 -9.67
N ILE A 120 -1.15 2.04 -8.54
CA ILE A 120 -0.32 3.24 -8.30
C ILE A 120 0.77 3.40 -9.36
N TYR A 121 1.23 2.29 -9.94
CA TYR A 121 2.23 2.31 -11.02
C TYR A 121 1.64 2.75 -12.37
N ASP A 122 0.32 2.75 -12.51
CA ASP A 122 -0.40 3.16 -13.73
C ASP A 122 -0.85 4.63 -13.65
N LEU A 123 -0.58 5.32 -12.54
CA LEU A 123 -0.95 6.72 -12.36
C LEU A 123 -0.16 7.61 -13.34
N PRO A 124 -0.81 8.66 -13.89
CA PRO A 124 -0.11 9.64 -14.69
C PRO A 124 0.96 10.35 -13.85
N THR A 125 1.92 10.99 -14.53
CA THR A 125 2.91 11.82 -13.82
C THR A 125 2.22 13.00 -13.15
N ILE A 126 2.35 13.08 -11.82
CA ILE A 126 1.79 14.17 -11.02
C ILE A 126 2.91 15.13 -10.61
N TRP A 127 2.64 16.42 -10.78
CA TRP A 127 3.50 17.51 -10.33
C TRP A 127 2.83 18.25 -9.19
N ALA A 128 3.57 18.56 -8.14
CA ALA A 128 3.08 19.30 -6.99
C ALA A 128 4.07 20.40 -6.60
N ALA A 129 3.54 21.50 -6.09
CA ALA A 129 4.35 22.62 -5.63
C ALA A 129 5.24 22.19 -4.44
N VAL A 130 6.44 22.76 -4.37
CA VAL A 130 7.38 22.53 -3.27
C VAL A 130 7.91 23.84 -2.70
N ASP A 131 8.35 23.79 -1.44
CA ASP A 131 9.08 24.88 -0.80
C ASP A 131 10.55 24.90 -1.25
N LYS A 132 11.32 25.86 -0.73
CA LYS A 132 12.75 26.02 -1.01
C LYS A 132 13.60 24.79 -0.66
N ASP A 133 13.12 23.95 0.28
CA ASP A 133 13.78 22.74 0.73
C ASP A 133 13.32 21.50 -0.08
N GLY A 134 12.47 21.70 -1.09
CA GLY A 134 11.94 20.64 -1.94
C GLY A 134 10.82 19.82 -1.28
N ARG A 135 10.23 20.31 -0.19
CA ARG A 135 9.13 19.65 0.51
C ARG A 135 7.80 20.05 -0.09
N LEU A 136 6.87 19.11 -0.18
CA LEU A 136 5.52 19.37 -0.71
C LEU A 136 4.80 20.41 0.15
N VAL A 137 4.30 21.47 -0.49
CA VAL A 137 3.49 22.50 0.19
C VAL A 137 2.03 22.12 0.32
N GLU A 138 1.56 21.26 -0.60
CA GLU A 138 0.20 20.74 -0.62
C GLU A 138 0.20 19.25 -0.94
N ARG A 139 -0.84 18.55 -0.48
CA ARG A 139 -1.01 17.13 -0.78
C ARG A 139 -1.53 17.01 -2.22
N PRO A 140 -0.80 16.30 -3.11
CA PRO A 140 -1.29 16.01 -4.45
C PRO A 140 -2.59 15.21 -4.39
N ARG A 141 -3.45 15.40 -5.40
CA ARG A 141 -4.70 14.66 -5.53
C ARG A 141 -4.61 13.49 -6.48
N LEU A 142 -5.30 12.40 -6.17
CA LEU A 142 -5.52 11.31 -7.11
C LEU A 142 -6.54 11.71 -8.18
N PRO A 143 -6.36 11.30 -9.45
CA PRO A 143 -7.42 11.38 -10.44
C PRO A 143 -8.63 10.55 -10.00
N ALA A 144 -9.84 11.03 -10.31
CA ALA A 144 -11.08 10.48 -9.77
C ALA A 144 -11.31 9.02 -10.17
N GLU A 145 -10.82 8.62 -11.34
CA GLU A 145 -10.89 7.26 -11.86
C GLU A 145 -10.03 6.25 -11.06
N PHE A 146 -9.12 6.72 -10.20
CA PHE A 146 -8.31 5.89 -9.31
C PHE A 146 -8.78 5.96 -7.84
N LEU A 147 -9.91 6.61 -7.58
CA LEU A 147 -10.55 6.58 -6.27
C LEU A 147 -11.51 5.40 -6.18
N PRO A 148 -11.66 4.77 -5.00
CA PRO A 148 -12.71 3.77 -4.83
C PRO A 148 -14.07 4.38 -5.20
N GLY A 149 -14.91 3.60 -5.86
CA GLY A 149 -16.30 4.01 -6.15
C GLY A 149 -17.03 4.39 -4.87
N PRO A 150 -18.18 5.10 -4.95
CA PRO A 150 -18.93 5.53 -3.78
C PRO A 150 -19.17 4.35 -2.85
N VAL A 151 -18.51 4.39 -1.69
CA VAL A 151 -18.70 3.41 -0.63
C VAL A 151 -20.12 3.63 -0.13
N HIS A 152 -21.01 2.68 -0.39
CA HIS A 152 -22.25 2.60 0.39
C HIS A 152 -21.79 2.34 1.82
N LYS A 153 -21.75 3.38 2.66
CA LYS A 153 -21.46 3.23 4.08
C LYS A 153 -22.48 2.20 4.59
N LEU A 154 -22.01 1.03 5.02
CA LEU A 154 -22.85 0.10 5.75
C LEU A 154 -23.33 0.86 7.00
N GLU A 155 -24.65 1.07 7.09
CA GLU A 155 -25.30 1.74 8.21
C GLU A 155 -24.93 1.05 9.51
N GLY A 156 -24.06 1.70 10.27
CA GLY A 156 -23.54 1.21 11.54
C GLY A 156 -23.18 2.34 12.50
N GLU A 157 -23.65 3.57 12.24
CA GLU A 157 -23.71 4.61 13.27
C GLU A 157 -24.94 4.32 14.14
N ARG A 158 -24.79 3.38 15.08
CA ARG A 158 -25.72 3.30 16.20
C ARG A 158 -25.54 4.55 17.06
N THR A 159 -26.54 5.39 16.96
CA THR A 159 -26.97 6.40 17.91
C THR A 159 -26.47 6.10 19.33
N ARG A 160 -25.68 7.01 19.89
CA ARG A 160 -25.65 7.21 21.34
C ARG A 160 -26.14 8.62 21.60
N GLU A 161 -27.46 8.69 21.72
CA GLU A 161 -28.15 9.74 22.44
C GLU A 161 -28.15 9.36 23.94
N ALA A 162 -27.96 10.39 24.78
CA ALA A 162 -28.23 10.48 26.22
C ALA A 162 -27.41 9.62 27.22
N ALA A 163 -26.54 10.31 27.97
CA ALA A 163 -26.64 10.45 29.43
C ALA A 163 -25.99 11.76 29.86
#